data_AF-A0A117KWP2-F1
#
_entry.id   AF-A0A117KWP2-F1
#
_cell.length_a   1.000
_cell.length_b   1.000
_cell.length_c   1.000
_cell.angle_alpha   90.00
_cell.angle_beta   90.00
_cell.angle_gamma   90.00
#
_symmetry.space_group_name_H-M   'P 1'
#
loop_
_entity.id
_entity.type
_entity.pdbx_description
1 polymer ?
#
loop_
_entity_poly.entity_id
_entity_poly.type
_entity_poly.pdbx_seq_one_letter_code
_entity_poly.pdbx_strand_id
1 'polypeptide(L)'
;MEKGLLNFIDFLDDVVCSISAEDFRVKYINRAAEEVLGYTPEDFLDDAQLFVKIIHPEDREFVLKTFENLLNDKKFDIEFRVISPGKKIIWIRARGKLSYVPSDSSPYIFCVLRDISRRMMEQKELSYQLAFQKLVSHISKEFVNFSPINFDEKVLYAL
;
A
#
# COMPACT_ATOMS: atom_id res chain seq x y z
N MET A 1 -20.31 -12.89 24.10
CA MET A 1 -18.95 -12.37 23.81
C MET A 1 -18.77 -12.03 22.33
N GLU A 2 -19.22 -12.86 21.39
CA GLU A 2 -19.03 -12.63 19.94
C GLU A 2 -19.54 -11.30 19.39
N LYS A 3 -20.76 -10.85 19.79
CA LYS A 3 -21.31 -9.57 19.32
C LYS A 3 -20.46 -8.35 19.71
N GLY A 4 -19.79 -8.39 20.86
CA GLY A 4 -18.94 -7.29 21.31
C GLY A 4 -17.65 -7.18 20.49
N LEU A 5 -17.08 -8.33 20.09
CA LEU A 5 -15.90 -8.38 19.25
C LEU A 5 -16.19 -7.89 17.82
N LEU A 6 -17.32 -8.30 17.24
CA LEU A 6 -17.75 -7.83 15.91
C LEU A 6 -17.96 -6.31 15.90
N ASN A 7 -18.68 -5.77 16.90
CA ASN A 7 -18.87 -4.33 17.02
C ASN A 7 -17.55 -3.56 17.17
N PHE A 8 -16.57 -4.13 17.88
CA PHE A 8 -15.25 -3.52 18.02
C PHE A 8 -14.50 -3.51 16.68
N ILE A 9 -14.52 -4.62 15.95
CA ILE A 9 -13.84 -4.73 14.64
C ILE A 9 -14.48 -3.79 13.62
N ASP A 10 -15.80 -3.64 13.64
CA ASP A 10 -16.52 -2.72 12.75
C ASP A 10 -16.30 -1.23 13.09
N PHE A 11 -15.78 -0.92 14.28
CA PHE A 11 -15.40 0.44 14.67
C PHE A 11 -13.97 0.82 14.24
N LEU A 12 -13.17 -0.15 13.75
CA LEU A 12 -11.80 0.14 13.32
C LEU A 12 -11.78 0.77 11.93
N ASP A 13 -11.01 1.85 11.77
CA ASP A 13 -10.77 2.51 10.48
C ASP A 13 -9.88 1.66 9.54
N ASP A 14 -9.08 0.75 10.11
CA ASP A 14 -8.31 -0.21 9.32
C ASP A 14 -9.24 -1.33 8.83
N VAL A 15 -9.02 -1.79 7.61
CA VAL A 15 -9.73 -2.95 7.08
C VAL A 15 -9.25 -4.19 7.79
N VAL A 16 -10.15 -4.95 8.38
CA VAL A 16 -9.87 -6.23 9.02
C VAL A 16 -10.58 -7.32 8.24
N CYS A 17 -9.85 -8.33 7.80
CA CYS A 17 -10.43 -9.45 7.06
C CYS A 17 -9.88 -10.80 7.49
N SER A 18 -10.64 -11.84 7.20
CA SER A 18 -10.20 -13.23 7.24
C SER A 18 -10.32 -13.84 5.85
N ILE A 19 -9.34 -14.67 5.52
CA ILE A 19 -9.21 -15.31 4.22
C ILE A 19 -9.02 -16.80 4.47
N SER A 20 -9.69 -17.65 3.69
CA SER A 20 -9.44 -19.08 3.70
C SER A 20 -8.06 -19.39 3.14
N ALA A 21 -7.24 -20.16 3.86
CA ALA A 21 -5.92 -20.54 3.37
C ALA A 21 -5.95 -21.62 2.28
N GLU A 22 -7.11 -22.23 2.03
CA GLU A 22 -7.27 -23.30 1.04
C GLU A 22 -7.48 -22.74 -0.37
N ASP A 23 -8.30 -21.70 -0.50
CA ASP A 23 -8.74 -21.14 -1.79
C ASP A 23 -8.55 -19.61 -1.88
N PHE A 24 -7.91 -19.00 -0.87
CA PHE A 24 -7.65 -17.56 -0.77
C PHE A 24 -8.89 -16.67 -0.88
N ARG A 25 -10.08 -17.20 -0.60
CA ARG A 25 -11.33 -16.43 -0.60
C ARG A 25 -11.50 -15.66 0.70
N VAL A 26 -11.97 -14.42 0.59
CA VAL A 26 -12.41 -13.62 1.74
C VAL A 26 -13.60 -14.32 2.41
N LYS A 27 -13.52 -14.51 3.73
CA LYS A 27 -14.57 -15.13 4.56
C LYS A 27 -15.25 -14.12 5.47
N TYR A 28 -14.54 -13.06 5.82
CA TYR A 28 -15.06 -11.90 6.53
C TYR A 28 -14.23 -10.67 6.16
N ILE A 29 -14.86 -9.51 6.11
CA ILE A 29 -14.22 -8.21 5.98
C ILE A 29 -15.13 -7.16 6.66
N ASN A 30 -14.56 -6.25 7.42
CA ASN A 30 -15.32 -5.20 8.11
C ASN A 30 -15.71 -4.05 7.16
N ARG A 31 -16.59 -3.16 7.64
CA ARG A 31 -17.16 -2.07 6.84
C ARG A 31 -16.14 -1.01 6.39
N ALA A 32 -14.99 -0.92 7.04
CA ALA A 32 -13.90 -0.04 6.63
C ALA A 32 -13.41 -0.28 5.19
N ALA A 33 -13.68 -1.47 4.62
CA ALA A 33 -13.40 -1.75 3.21
C ALA A 33 -14.09 -0.78 2.24
N GLU A 34 -15.29 -0.26 2.58
CA GLU A 34 -15.99 0.71 1.75
C GLU A 34 -15.21 2.02 1.66
N GLU A 35 -14.74 2.51 2.80
CA GLU A 35 -14.01 3.79 2.87
C GLU A 35 -12.59 3.67 2.32
N VAL A 36 -11.90 2.56 2.62
CA VAL A 36 -10.49 2.37 2.28
C VAL A 36 -10.30 1.79 0.87
N LEU A 37 -11.11 0.81 0.46
CA LEU A 37 -10.95 0.12 -0.82
C LEU A 37 -11.99 0.54 -1.86
N GLY A 38 -13.12 1.13 -1.43
CA GLY A 38 -14.20 1.58 -2.30
C GLY A 38 -15.20 0.48 -2.70
N TYR A 39 -15.19 -0.65 -1.99
CA TYR A 39 -16.09 -1.80 -2.24
C TYR A 39 -16.73 -2.23 -0.93
N THR A 40 -17.98 -2.70 -1.00
CA THR A 40 -18.68 -3.17 0.20
C THR A 40 -18.16 -4.53 0.64
N PRO A 41 -18.37 -4.92 1.91
CA PRO A 41 -18.06 -6.28 2.34
C PRO A 41 -18.69 -7.36 1.46
N GLU A 42 -19.92 -7.14 1.00
CA GLU A 42 -20.65 -8.06 0.12
C GLU A 42 -19.93 -8.24 -1.22
N ASP A 43 -19.39 -7.17 -1.82
CA ASP A 43 -18.63 -7.28 -3.08
C ASP A 43 -17.46 -8.29 -2.97
N PHE A 44 -16.75 -8.28 -1.83
CA PHE A 44 -15.65 -9.22 -1.58
C PHE A 44 -16.10 -10.64 -1.27
N LEU A 45 -17.29 -10.81 -0.68
CA LEU A 45 -17.86 -12.12 -0.39
C LEU A 45 -18.46 -12.77 -1.65
N ASP A 46 -19.00 -11.96 -2.56
CA ASP A 46 -19.64 -12.41 -3.80
C ASP A 46 -18.62 -12.72 -4.90
N ASP A 47 -17.55 -11.92 -5.02
CA ASP A 47 -16.47 -12.14 -6.00
C ASP A 47 -15.16 -12.55 -5.32
N ALA A 48 -14.93 -13.86 -5.30
CA ALA A 48 -13.72 -14.50 -4.80
C ALA A 48 -12.39 -13.95 -5.38
N GLN A 49 -12.43 -13.31 -6.55
CA GLN A 49 -11.25 -12.76 -7.22
C GLN A 49 -11.15 -11.24 -7.08
N LEU A 50 -12.11 -10.57 -6.45
CA LEU A 50 -12.15 -9.11 -6.36
C LEU A 50 -10.86 -8.53 -5.78
N PHE A 51 -10.38 -9.08 -4.66
CA PHE A 51 -9.16 -8.60 -4.03
C PHE A 51 -7.96 -8.65 -4.98
N VAL A 52 -7.78 -9.74 -5.74
CA VAL A 52 -6.69 -9.86 -6.72
C VAL A 52 -6.87 -8.89 -7.90
N LYS A 53 -8.11 -8.69 -8.36
CA LYS A 53 -8.44 -7.78 -9.47
C LYS A 53 -8.09 -6.33 -9.13
N ILE A 54 -8.30 -5.91 -7.88
CA ILE A 54 -8.05 -4.53 -7.45
C ILE A 54 -6.57 -4.25 -7.16
N ILE A 55 -5.73 -5.27 -6.97
CA ILE A 55 -4.27 -5.04 -6.83
C ILE A 55 -3.74 -4.41 -8.11
N HIS A 56 -2.91 -3.37 -7.95
CA HIS A 56 -2.25 -2.70 -9.06
C HIS A 56 -1.46 -3.71 -9.89
N PRO A 57 -1.55 -3.70 -11.25
CA PRO A 57 -0.95 -4.74 -12.10
C PRO A 57 0.52 -5.03 -11.83
N GLU A 58 1.32 -3.99 -11.55
CA GLU A 58 2.75 -4.10 -11.23
C GLU A 58 3.03 -4.82 -9.90
N ASP A 59 2.09 -4.80 -8.95
CA ASP A 59 2.28 -5.35 -7.61
C ASP A 59 1.69 -6.77 -7.48
N ARG A 60 0.87 -7.21 -8.45
CA ARG A 60 0.15 -8.50 -8.38
C ARG A 60 1.06 -9.69 -8.17
N GLU A 61 2.11 -9.82 -8.97
CA GLU A 61 3.03 -10.96 -8.88
C GLU A 61 3.71 -11.02 -7.50
N PHE A 62 4.15 -9.87 -6.98
CA PHE A 62 4.76 -9.77 -5.67
C PHE A 62 3.79 -10.15 -4.53
N VAL A 63 2.54 -9.66 -4.59
CA VAL A 63 1.53 -9.98 -3.57
C VAL A 63 1.15 -11.46 -3.61
N LEU A 64 0.93 -12.04 -4.80
CA LEU A 64 0.58 -13.45 -4.95
C LEU A 64 1.69 -14.37 -4.43
N LYS A 65 2.96 -14.08 -4.77
CA LYS A 65 4.11 -14.82 -4.20
C LYS A 65 4.18 -14.71 -2.68
N THR A 66 3.81 -13.57 -2.11
CA THR A 66 3.76 -13.39 -0.66
C THR A 66 2.71 -14.31 -0.03
N PHE A 67 1.53 -14.45 -0.65
CA PHE A 67 0.49 -15.36 -0.18
C PHE A 67 0.86 -16.84 -0.36
N GLU A 68 1.52 -17.20 -1.45
CA GLU A 68 2.06 -18.56 -1.64
C GLU A 68 3.07 -18.94 -0.56
N ASN A 69 3.98 -18.01 -0.20
CA ASN A 69 4.99 -18.23 0.84
C ASN A 69 4.41 -18.21 2.26
N LEU A 70 3.19 -17.70 2.45
CA LEU A 70 2.56 -17.57 3.76
C LEU A 70 2.35 -18.91 4.47
N LEU A 71 2.17 -19.99 3.71
CA LEU A 71 2.07 -21.34 4.28
C LEU A 71 3.36 -21.76 5.01
N ASN A 72 4.51 -21.24 4.58
CA ASN A 72 5.81 -21.50 5.20
C ASN A 72 6.13 -20.47 6.30
N ASP A 73 5.99 -19.18 5.99
CA ASP A 73 6.43 -18.08 6.86
C ASP A 73 5.43 -17.75 7.98
N LYS A 74 4.18 -18.21 7.84
CA LYS A 74 3.05 -18.03 8.77
C LYS A 74 2.62 -16.58 9.03
N LYS A 75 3.34 -15.59 8.51
CA LYS A 75 2.98 -14.16 8.58
C LYS A 75 3.56 -13.37 7.41
N PHE A 76 2.98 -12.21 7.13
CA PHE A 76 3.51 -11.23 6.18
C PHE A 76 3.29 -9.79 6.66
N ASP A 77 4.11 -8.86 6.17
CA ASP A 77 3.99 -7.41 6.33
C ASP A 77 4.52 -6.76 5.06
N ILE A 78 3.61 -6.31 4.19
CA ILE A 78 3.93 -5.81 2.86
C ILE A 78 3.21 -4.49 2.58
N GLU A 79 3.81 -3.66 1.73
CA GLU A 79 3.21 -2.42 1.22
C GLU A 79 3.01 -2.56 -0.30
N PHE A 80 1.81 -2.31 -0.81
CA PHE A 80 1.47 -2.41 -2.24
C PHE A 80 0.31 -1.48 -2.60
N ARG A 81 0.03 -1.34 -3.90
CA ARG A 81 -1.03 -0.48 -4.41
C ARG A 81 -2.28 -1.27 -4.77
N VAL A 82 -3.43 -0.69 -4.50
CA VAL A 82 -4.73 -1.13 -5.04
C VAL A 82 -5.35 -0.01 -5.88
N ILE A 83 -6.26 -0.38 -6.77
CA ILE A 83 -7.02 0.49 -7.65
C ILE A 83 -8.48 0.43 -7.22
N SER A 84 -8.94 1.50 -6.59
CA SER A 84 -10.33 1.69 -6.15
C SER A 84 -11.23 2.09 -7.34
N PRO A 85 -12.57 1.95 -7.24
CA PRO A 85 -13.49 2.48 -8.25
C PRO A 85 -13.19 3.95 -8.56
N GLY A 86 -13.26 4.33 -9.85
CA GLY A 86 -12.82 5.65 -10.29
C GLY A 86 -11.31 5.80 -10.51
N LYS A 87 -10.54 4.69 -10.50
CA LYS A 87 -9.09 4.62 -10.81
C LYS A 87 -8.18 5.37 -9.83
N LYS A 88 -8.63 5.58 -8.59
CA LYS A 88 -7.78 6.12 -7.53
C LYS A 88 -6.79 5.03 -7.08
N ILE A 89 -5.50 5.33 -7.13
CA ILE A 89 -4.46 4.47 -6.55
C ILE A 89 -4.41 4.73 -5.05
N ILE A 90 -4.45 3.64 -4.28
CA ILE A 90 -4.38 3.66 -2.81
C ILE A 90 -3.20 2.79 -2.39
N TRP A 91 -2.30 3.34 -1.57
CA TRP A 91 -1.22 2.58 -0.98
C TRP A 91 -1.72 1.87 0.28
N ILE A 92 -1.55 0.57 0.32
CA ILE A 92 -1.98 -0.30 1.41
C ILE A 92 -0.76 -0.91 2.07
N ARG A 93 -0.70 -0.85 3.40
CA ARG A 93 0.14 -1.75 4.19
C ARG A 93 -0.73 -2.90 4.69
N ALA A 94 -0.42 -4.11 4.25
CA ALA A 94 -1.10 -5.33 4.66
C ALA A 94 -0.23 -6.12 5.63
N ARG A 95 -0.78 -6.44 6.80
CA ARG A 95 -0.17 -7.37 7.75
C ARG A 95 -1.09 -8.55 7.95
N GLY A 96 -0.57 -9.76 7.87
CA GLY A 96 -1.37 -10.96 8.06
C GLY A 96 -0.63 -12.07 8.77
N LYS A 97 -1.41 -13.00 9.33
CA LYS A 97 -0.91 -14.23 9.95
C LYS A 97 -1.82 -15.41 9.62
N LEU A 98 -1.19 -16.57 9.41
CA LEU A 98 -1.88 -17.86 9.33
C LEU A 98 -2.23 -18.30 10.76
N SER A 99 -3.46 -18.75 10.97
CA SER A 99 -3.96 -19.22 12.26
C SER A 99 -4.89 -20.42 12.07
N TYR A 100 -4.82 -21.35 13.01
CA TYR A 100 -5.70 -22.52 13.05
C TYR A 100 -6.86 -22.21 14.00
N VAL A 101 -8.09 -22.45 13.53
CA VAL A 101 -9.28 -22.34 14.37
C VAL A 101 -9.64 -23.77 14.80
N PRO A 102 -9.71 -24.11 16.10
CA PRO A 102 -9.86 -25.49 16.55
C PRO A 102 -11.13 -26.20 16.04
N SER A 103 -12.16 -25.45 15.67
CA SER A 103 -13.43 -25.97 15.15
C SER A 103 -13.44 -26.16 13.65
N ASP A 104 -12.38 -25.78 12.94
CA ASP A 104 -12.32 -25.80 11.49
C ASP A 104 -11.15 -26.65 10.99
N SER A 105 -11.38 -27.40 9.91
CA SER A 105 -10.38 -28.29 9.33
C SER A 105 -9.32 -27.54 8.53
N SER A 106 -9.63 -26.33 8.04
CA SER A 106 -8.75 -25.51 7.21
C SER A 106 -8.27 -24.26 7.97
N PRO A 107 -6.99 -23.87 7.87
CA PRO A 107 -6.49 -22.66 8.52
C PRO A 107 -7.03 -21.39 7.85
N TYR A 108 -7.08 -20.31 8.63
CA TYR A 108 -7.44 -18.98 8.17
C TYR A 108 -6.23 -18.07 8.17
N ILE A 109 -6.23 -17.12 7.25
CA ILE A 109 -5.33 -16.00 7.26
C ILE A 109 -6.12 -14.81 7.82
N PHE A 110 -5.65 -14.22 8.91
CA PHE A 110 -6.20 -12.97 9.43
C PHE A 110 -5.33 -11.81 8.99
N CYS A 111 -5.93 -10.79 8.41
CA CYS A 111 -5.25 -9.65 7.81
C CYS A 111 -5.80 -8.31 8.31
N VAL A 112 -4.91 -7.33 8.39
CA VAL A 112 -5.24 -5.92 8.58
C VAL A 112 -4.64 -5.13 7.43
N LEU A 113 -5.46 -4.34 6.74
CA LEU A 113 -5.05 -3.47 5.65
C LEU A 113 -5.22 -2.02 6.10
N ARG A 114 -4.13 -1.26 6.04
CA ARG A 114 -4.11 0.16 6.40
C ARG A 114 -3.83 1.02 5.18
N ASP A 115 -4.63 2.06 4.97
CA ASP A 115 -4.31 3.10 4.01
C ASP A 115 -3.09 3.90 4.50
N ILE A 116 -2.00 3.84 3.73
CA ILE A 116 -0.77 4.59 3.99
C ILE A 116 -0.53 5.67 2.92
N SER A 117 -1.52 5.97 2.08
CA SER A 117 -1.42 6.94 0.97
C SER A 117 -0.96 8.31 1.47
N ARG A 118 -1.50 8.78 2.59
CA ARG A 118 -1.07 10.05 3.21
C ARG A 118 0.43 10.02 3.57
N ARG A 119 0.88 8.96 4.25
CA ARG A 119 2.29 8.78 4.60
C ARG A 119 3.18 8.78 3.36
N MET A 120 2.75 8.11 2.29
CA MET A 120 3.50 8.03 1.03
C MET A 120 3.55 9.39 0.31
N MET A 121 2.47 10.16 0.34
CA MET A 121 2.43 11.53 -0.22
C MET A 121 3.36 12.47 0.55
N GLU A 122 3.31 12.47 1.88
CA GLU A 122 4.17 13.29 2.74
C GLU A 122 5.66 12.95 2.53
N GLN A 123 5.99 11.65 2.46
CA GLN A 123 7.37 11.21 2.17
C GLN A 123 7.84 11.64 0.78
N LYS A 124 6.97 11.54 -0.22
CA LYS A 124 7.28 11.96 -1.60
C LYS A 124 7.51 13.47 -1.68
N GLU A 125 6.66 14.27 -1.03
CA GLU A 125 6.81 15.73 -0.98
C GLU A 125 8.14 16.13 -0.33
N LEU A 126 8.45 15.55 0.83
CA LEU A 126 9.73 15.79 1.50
C LEU A 126 10.92 15.40 0.61
N SER A 127 10.82 14.28 -0.11
CA SER A 127 11.88 13.84 -1.03
C SER A 127 12.13 14.86 -2.15
N TYR A 128 11.06 15.47 -2.69
CA TYR A 128 11.18 16.49 -3.74
C TYR A 128 11.78 17.78 -3.21
N GLN A 129 11.37 18.22 -2.01
CA GLN A 129 11.96 19.39 -1.37
C GLN A 129 13.47 19.22 -1.16
N LEU A 130 13.90 18.06 -0.66
CA LEU A 130 15.33 17.75 -0.46
C LEU A 130 16.10 17.67 -1.78
N ALA A 131 15.52 17.05 -2.82
CA ALA A 131 16.13 16.99 -4.14
C ALA A 131 16.32 18.39 -4.73
N PHE A 132 15.31 19.25 -4.62
CA PHE A 132 15.37 20.63 -5.07
C PHE A 132 16.41 21.45 -4.30
N GLN A 133 16.42 21.36 -2.97
CA GLN A 133 17.42 22.04 -2.14
C GLN A 133 18.86 21.64 -2.50
N LYS A 134 19.10 20.33 -2.73
CA LYS A 134 20.41 19.84 -3.18
C LYS A 134 20.81 20.41 -4.54
N LEU A 135 19.87 20.44 -5.49
CA LEU A 135 20.10 20.99 -6.82
C LEU A 135 20.48 22.48 -6.73
N VAL A 136 19.71 23.29 -6.00
CA VAL A 136 19.99 24.73 -5.81
C VAL A 136 21.32 24.97 -5.11
N SER A 137 21.66 24.16 -4.10
CA SER A 137 22.96 24.24 -3.41
C SER A 137 24.13 23.90 -4.34
N HIS A 138 23.97 22.88 -5.18
CA HIS A 138 25.00 22.46 -6.14
C HIS A 138 25.26 23.54 -7.19
N ILE A 139 24.19 24.05 -7.82
CA ILE A 139 24.26 25.14 -8.80
C ILE A 139 24.91 26.37 -8.17
N SER A 140 24.44 26.81 -6.99
CA SER A 140 25.03 27.97 -6.31
C SER A 140 26.54 27.84 -6.07
N LYS A 141 27.03 26.64 -5.71
CA LYS A 141 28.47 26.39 -5.52
C LYS A 141 29.26 26.49 -6.83
N GLU A 142 28.69 25.99 -7.93
CA GLU A 142 29.32 26.12 -9.25
C GLU A 142 29.37 27.59 -9.67
N PHE A 143 28.28 28.34 -9.51
CA PHE A 143 28.18 29.75 -9.90
C PHE A 143 29.03 30.71 -9.03
N VAL A 144 29.09 30.51 -7.71
CA VAL A 144 29.86 31.38 -6.80
C VAL A 144 31.38 31.18 -6.95
N ASN A 145 31.83 30.05 -7.52
CA ASN A 145 33.23 29.83 -7.87
C ASN A 145 33.62 30.36 -9.26
N PHE A 146 32.74 31.07 -9.98
CA PHE A 146 33.15 31.76 -11.20
C PHE A 146 33.95 33.01 -10.85
N SER A 147 35.23 33.00 -11.24
CA SER A 147 35.99 34.24 -11.37
C SER A 147 35.29 35.16 -12.38
N PRO A 148 35.12 36.46 -12.09
CA PRO A 148 34.52 37.44 -13.00
C PRO A 148 35.19 37.50 -14.39
N ILE A 149 36.40 36.95 -14.52
CA ILE A 149 37.23 36.98 -15.72
C ILE A 149 36.67 36.10 -16.86
N ASN A 150 35.75 35.16 -16.59
CA ASN A 150 35.23 34.21 -17.60
C ASN A 150 33.73 34.37 -17.92
N PHE A 151 33.09 35.46 -17.50
CA PHE A 151 31.64 35.62 -17.68
C PHE A 151 31.24 35.97 -19.12
N ASP A 152 32.07 36.75 -19.82
CA ASP A 152 31.76 37.26 -21.17
C ASP A 152 31.92 36.22 -22.28
N GLU A 153 32.82 35.24 -22.15
CA GLU A 153 33.08 34.25 -23.21
C GLU A 153 31.95 33.21 -23.39
N LYS A 154 31.17 32.91 -22.34
CA LYS A 154 30.18 31.81 -22.40
C LYS A 154 28.76 32.25 -22.73
N VAL A 155 28.36 33.49 -22.46
CA VAL A 155 27.06 34.01 -22.87
C VAL A 155 26.97 34.15 -24.39
N LEU A 156 28.10 34.37 -25.07
CA LEU A 156 28.17 34.41 -26.54
C LEU A 156 28.04 33.02 -27.22
N TYR A 157 28.28 31.92 -26.51
CA TYR A 157 28.18 30.56 -27.07
C TYR A 157 26.82 29.89 -26.82
N ALA A 158 25.94 30.54 -26.05
CA ALA A 158 24.62 30.02 -25.67
C ALA A 158 23.43 30.72 -26.37
N LEU A 159 23.72 31.69 -27.25
CA LEU A 159 22.79 32.30 -28.21
C LEU A 159 23.16 31.88 -29.63
#